data_AF-A0A970WIR5-F1
#
_entry.id   AF-A0A970WIR5-F1
#
_cell.length_a   1.000
_cell.length_b   1.000
_cell.length_c   1.000
_cell.angle_alpha   90.00
_cell.angle_beta   90.00
_cell.angle_gamma   90.00
#
_symmetry.space_group_name_H-M   'P 1'
#
loop_
_entity.id
_entity.type
_entity.pdbx_description
1 polymer ?
#
loop_
_entity_poly.entity_id
_entity_poly.type
_entity_poly.pdbx_seq_one_letter_code
_entity_poly.pdbx_strand_id
1 'polypeptide(L)'
;MTTRKARHVPNLTLQQYHARPEWSRSQLESLRESAPLFRGRYIADPPIFPFKRSEALDHGTVAHECLSNPAGLDGVCIEIPLDVLNSQGHRKGAAWTEWSEAHPGLIQLKAEELEPIKWMGAVAPFDRITRLFDGIVWLLSC
;
A
#
# COMPACT_ATOMS: atom_id res chain seq x y z
N MET A 1 37.99 -0.17 8.25
CA MET A 1 36.55 0.15 8.18
C MET A 1 36.05 -0.20 6.78
N THR A 2 35.32 -1.30 6.64
CA THR A 2 34.85 -1.80 5.34
C THR A 2 33.45 -1.25 5.09
N THR A 3 33.31 -0.32 4.15
CA THR A 3 32.03 0.21 3.71
C THR A 3 31.19 -0.92 3.13
N ARG A 4 30.17 -1.38 3.86
CA ARG A 4 29.16 -2.29 3.32
C ARG A 4 28.40 -1.53 2.24
N LYS A 5 28.73 -1.77 0.96
CA LYS A 5 27.87 -1.38 -0.16
C LYS A 5 26.50 -2.02 0.07
N ALA A 6 25.46 -1.21 0.16
CA ALA A 6 24.09 -1.70 0.16
C ALA A 6 23.90 -2.52 -1.12
N ARG A 7 23.68 -3.83 -0.99
CA ARG A 7 23.32 -4.66 -2.14
C ARG A 7 21.96 -4.17 -2.64
N HIS A 8 21.91 -3.76 -3.90
CA HIS A 8 20.67 -3.51 -4.60
C HIS A 8 19.79 -4.76 -4.48
N VAL A 9 18.70 -4.66 -3.74
CA VAL A 9 17.69 -5.72 -3.69
C VAL A 9 16.90 -5.60 -5.00
N PRO A 10 16.89 -6.63 -5.86
CA PRO A 10 16.07 -6.58 -7.07
C PRO A 10 14.61 -6.32 -6.71
N ASN A 11 13.89 -5.56 -7.54
CA ASN A 11 12.45 -5.35 -7.39
C ASN A 11 11.74 -6.71 -7.46
N LEU A 12 11.50 -7.32 -6.30
CA LEU A 12 10.73 -8.55 -6.18
C LEU A 12 9.26 -8.24 -6.43
N THR A 13 8.55 -9.16 -7.08
CA THR A 13 7.08 -9.07 -7.12
C THR A 13 6.51 -9.30 -5.72
N LEU A 14 5.29 -8.81 -5.46
CA LEU A 14 4.62 -9.01 -4.17
C LEU A 14 4.52 -10.49 -3.78
N GLN A 15 4.22 -11.35 -4.76
CA GLN A 15 4.16 -12.80 -4.56
C GLN A 15 5.53 -13.38 -4.20
N GLN A 16 6.60 -12.95 -4.87
CA GLN A 16 7.97 -13.37 -4.53
C GLN A 16 8.40 -12.88 -3.16
N TYR A 17 7.99 -11.65 -2.77
CA TYR A 17 8.25 -11.10 -1.44
C TYR A 17 7.59 -11.94 -0.34
N HIS A 18 6.34 -12.38 -0.54
CA HIS A 18 5.62 -13.21 0.42
C HIS A 18 6.02 -14.69 0.41
N ALA A 19 6.62 -15.19 -0.69
CA ALA A 19 7.09 -16.57 -0.81
C ALA A 19 8.48 -16.80 -0.19
N ARG A 20 9.09 -15.75 0.38
CA ARG A 20 10.42 -15.82 0.98
C ARG A 20 10.45 -16.78 2.17
N PRO A 21 11.44 -17.68 2.27
CA PRO A 21 11.60 -18.55 3.43
C PRO A 21 12.06 -17.77 4.67
N GLU A 22 12.56 -16.55 4.50
CA GLU A 22 13.00 -15.71 5.62
C GLU A 22 11.83 -15.09 6.37
N TRP A 23 11.98 -14.98 7.70
CA TRP A 23 11.02 -14.27 8.51
C TRP A 23 11.06 -12.77 8.25
N SER A 24 9.90 -12.20 7.93
CA SER A 24 9.72 -10.76 7.79
C SER A 24 9.92 -10.04 9.13
N ARG A 25 10.19 -8.73 9.07
CA ARG A 25 10.33 -7.92 10.28
C ARG A 25 9.10 -7.98 11.18
N SER A 26 7.89 -7.89 10.63
CA SER A 26 6.64 -7.95 11.42
C SER A 26 6.44 -9.30 12.12
N GLN A 27 6.89 -10.39 11.49
CA GLN A 27 6.94 -11.71 12.13
C GLN A 27 7.91 -11.72 13.31
N LEU A 28 9.13 -11.18 13.13
CA LEU A 28 10.11 -11.09 14.21
C LEU A 28 9.65 -10.17 15.35
N GLU A 29 8.89 -9.12 15.07
CA GLU A 29 8.25 -8.29 16.09
C GLU A 29 7.23 -9.09 16.91
N SER A 30 6.43 -9.95 16.26
CA SER A 30 5.51 -10.85 16.99
C SER A 30 6.26 -11.86 17.87
N LEU A 31 7.43 -12.34 17.43
CA LEU A 31 8.31 -13.19 18.24
C LEU A 31 8.86 -12.44 19.45
N ARG A 32 9.28 -11.19 19.25
CA ARG A 32 9.77 -10.30 20.30
C ARG A 32 8.69 -10.00 21.33
N GLU A 33 7.45 -9.82 20.89
CA GLU A 33 6.29 -9.63 21.75
C GLU A 33 5.99 -10.89 22.58
N SER A 34 5.90 -12.05 21.91
CA SER A 34 5.58 -13.32 22.57
C SER A 34 5.89 -14.52 21.67
N ALA A 35 6.75 -15.43 22.16
CA ALA A 35 7.03 -16.68 21.45
C ALA A 35 5.77 -17.55 21.21
N PRO A 36 4.84 -17.69 22.18
CA PRO A 36 3.54 -18.32 21.92
C PRO A 36 2.73 -17.64 20.81
N LEU A 37 2.70 -16.31 20.76
CA LEU A 37 2.00 -15.56 19.70
C LEU A 37 2.59 -15.88 18.33
N PHE A 38 3.91 -15.81 18.20
CA PHE A 38 4.61 -16.13 16.96
C PHE A 38 4.34 -17.56 16.50
N ARG A 39 4.50 -18.54 17.40
CA ARG A 39 4.24 -19.95 17.09
C ARG A 39 2.79 -20.16 16.66
N GLY A 40 1.83 -19.62 17.41
CA GLY A 40 0.41 -19.79 17.14
C GLY A 40 -0.05 -19.07 15.87
N ARG A 41 0.63 -18.01 15.44
CA ARG A 41 0.26 -17.24 14.24
C ARG A 41 0.93 -17.73 12.96
N TYR A 42 2.19 -18.17 13.02
CA TYR A 42 3.00 -18.44 11.82
C TYR A 42 3.52 -19.88 11.68
N ILE A 43 3.45 -20.71 12.74
CA ILE A 43 3.96 -22.10 12.72
C ILE A 43 2.82 -23.11 12.87
N ALA A 44 1.85 -22.85 13.73
CA ALA A 44 0.73 -23.76 13.96
C ALA A 44 -0.18 -23.86 12.73
N ASP A 45 -0.61 -25.08 12.40
CA ASP A 45 -1.58 -25.38 11.36
C ASP A 45 -2.70 -26.26 11.94
N PRO A 46 -3.94 -25.77 12.10
CA PRO A 46 -4.38 -24.40 11.77
C PRO A 46 -3.83 -23.33 12.73
N PRO A 47 -3.84 -22.04 12.33
CA PRO A 47 -3.38 -20.95 13.19
C PRO A 47 -4.23 -20.81 14.45
N ILE A 48 -3.56 -20.76 15.61
CA ILE A 48 -4.19 -20.57 16.93
C ILE A 48 -4.55 -19.09 17.14
N PHE A 49 -3.69 -18.18 16.64
CA PHE A 49 -3.86 -16.73 16.75
C PHE A 49 -3.94 -16.08 15.37
N PRO A 50 -5.09 -16.20 14.67
CA PRO A 50 -5.22 -15.66 13.33
C PRO A 50 -4.96 -14.15 13.31
N PHE A 51 -4.29 -13.70 12.26
CA PHE A 51 -4.07 -12.27 12.05
C PHE A 51 -5.40 -11.60 11.68
N LYS A 52 -5.84 -10.64 12.49
CA LYS A 52 -7.05 -9.86 12.21
C LYS A 52 -6.65 -8.61 11.41
N ARG A 53 -7.14 -8.51 10.18
CA ARG A 53 -7.04 -7.27 9.40
C ARG A 53 -7.78 -6.14 10.13
N SER A 54 -7.13 -4.99 10.21
CA SER A 54 -7.72 -3.75 10.73
C SER A 54 -7.97 -2.79 9.57
N GLU A 55 -8.94 -1.91 9.74
CA GLU A 55 -9.25 -0.83 8.80
C GLU A 55 -8.00 0.03 8.47
N ALA A 56 -7.17 0.30 9.48
CA ALA A 56 -5.91 1.03 9.30
C ALA A 56 -4.91 0.28 8.38
N LEU A 57 -4.87 -1.06 8.45
CA LEU A 57 -4.03 -1.85 7.56
C LEU A 57 -4.55 -1.82 6.12
N ASP A 58 -5.88 -1.86 5.95
CA ASP A 58 -6.51 -1.76 4.64
C ASP A 58 -6.25 -0.38 4.02
N HIS A 59 -6.43 0.71 4.78
CA HIS A 59 -6.09 2.06 4.32
C HIS A 59 -4.60 2.21 3.97
N GLY A 60 -3.70 1.66 4.78
CA GLY A 60 -2.25 1.67 4.48
C GLY A 60 -1.90 0.90 3.20
N THR A 61 -2.60 -0.20 2.94
CA THR A 61 -2.43 -1.00 1.71
C THR A 61 -2.90 -0.21 0.49
N VAL A 62 -4.07 0.42 0.57
CA VAL A 62 -4.62 1.28 -0.48
C VAL A 62 -3.70 2.45 -0.79
N ALA A 63 -3.23 3.16 0.24
CA ALA A 63 -2.31 4.27 0.06
C ALA A 63 -0.99 3.81 -0.60
N HIS A 64 -0.45 2.67 -0.18
CA HIS A 64 0.75 2.11 -0.80
C HIS A 64 0.54 1.79 -2.28
N GLU A 65 -0.60 1.20 -2.65
CA GLU A 65 -0.95 0.93 -4.03
C GLU A 65 -1.12 2.21 -4.84
N CYS A 66 -1.91 3.19 -4.37
CA CYS A 66 -2.11 4.45 -5.11
C CYS A 66 -0.78 5.22 -5.29
N LEU A 67 0.19 5.13 -4.35
CA LEU A 67 1.49 5.82 -4.43
C LEU A 67 2.55 5.08 -5.23
N SER A 68 2.49 3.74 -5.29
CA SER A 68 3.50 2.92 -5.97
C SER A 68 3.12 2.59 -7.42
N ASN A 69 1.85 2.75 -7.77
CA ASN A 69 1.37 2.45 -9.12
C ASN A 69 1.84 3.51 -10.13
N PRO A 70 2.46 3.12 -11.26
CA PRO A 70 2.91 4.06 -12.29
C PRO A 70 1.81 4.90 -12.92
N ALA A 71 0.56 4.41 -12.92
CA ALA A 71 -0.59 5.14 -13.42
C ALA A 71 -1.04 6.27 -12.48
N GLY A 72 -0.47 6.34 -11.26
CA GLY A 72 -0.82 7.33 -10.25
C GLY A 72 -2.19 7.09 -9.63
N LEU A 73 -2.63 8.06 -8.81
CA LEU A 73 -3.87 7.99 -8.04
C LEU A 73 -5.09 7.70 -8.93
N ASP A 74 -5.22 8.42 -10.04
CA ASP A 74 -6.39 8.34 -10.94
C ASP A 74 -6.48 6.99 -11.67
N GLY A 75 -5.36 6.27 -11.81
CA GLY A 75 -5.32 4.94 -12.42
C GLY A 75 -5.72 3.79 -11.49
N VAL A 76 -5.82 4.05 -10.18
CA VAL A 76 -6.06 3.03 -9.16
C VAL A 76 -7.30 3.34 -8.34
N CYS A 77 -7.60 4.61 -8.11
CA CYS A 77 -8.48 5.07 -7.06
C CYS A 77 -9.55 6.01 -7.70
N ILE A 78 -10.83 5.84 -7.35
CA ILE A 78 -11.94 6.68 -7.84
C ILE A 78 -12.78 7.18 -6.66
N GLU A 79 -13.16 8.45 -6.72
CA GLU A 79 -14.01 9.09 -5.72
C GLU A 79 -15.47 8.66 -5.89
N ILE A 80 -16.08 8.19 -4.81
CA ILE A 80 -17.49 7.81 -4.78
C ILE A 80 -18.34 9.09 -4.81
N PRO A 81 -19.22 9.27 -5.81
CA PRO A 81 -20.02 10.49 -5.92
C PRO A 81 -21.12 10.55 -4.84
N LEU A 82 -21.55 11.77 -4.49
CA LEU A 82 -22.50 11.99 -3.38
C LEU A 82 -23.90 11.41 -3.63
N ASP A 83 -24.29 11.25 -4.89
CA ASP A 83 -25.59 10.72 -5.30
C ASP A 83 -25.74 9.20 -5.06
N VAL A 84 -24.61 8.48 -5.02
CA VAL A 84 -24.55 7.06 -4.64
C VAL A 84 -24.28 6.85 -3.14
N LEU A 85 -24.19 7.95 -2.37
CA LEU A 85 -24.13 7.94 -0.91
C LEU A 85 -25.46 8.45 -0.31
N ASN A 86 -25.71 8.10 0.95
CA ASN A 86 -26.79 8.70 1.73
C ASN A 86 -26.28 9.97 2.45
N SER A 87 -27.16 10.66 3.17
CA SER A 87 -26.81 11.87 3.94
C SER A 87 -25.77 11.67 5.04
N GLN A 88 -25.45 10.42 5.39
CA GLN A 88 -24.45 10.03 6.38
C GLN A 88 -23.16 9.53 5.72
N GLY A 89 -23.04 9.58 4.39
CA GLY A 89 -21.89 9.07 3.66
C GLY A 89 -21.82 7.54 3.56
N HIS A 90 -22.92 6.82 3.82
CA HIS A 90 -23.01 5.38 3.58
C HIS A 90 -23.44 5.08 2.15
N ARG A 91 -22.94 3.97 1.61
CA ARG A 91 -23.25 3.47 0.26
C ARG A 91 -24.74 3.17 0.09
N LYS A 92 -25.36 3.76 -0.92
CA LYS A 92 -26.82 3.75 -1.14
C LYS A 92 -27.28 2.57 -2.01
N GLY A 93 -27.34 1.38 -1.42
CA GLY A 93 -28.04 0.20 -1.97
C GLY A 93 -27.82 -0.02 -3.48
N ALA A 94 -28.92 -0.07 -4.25
CA ALA A 94 -28.88 -0.32 -5.70
C ALA A 94 -28.02 0.68 -6.49
N ALA A 95 -28.07 1.97 -6.14
CA ALA A 95 -27.27 3.00 -6.81
C ALA A 95 -25.77 2.78 -6.58
N TRP A 96 -25.39 2.35 -5.37
CA TRP A 96 -24.02 1.92 -5.09
C TRP A 96 -23.62 0.69 -5.90
N THR A 97 -24.48 -0.34 -5.93
CA THR A 97 -24.16 -1.58 -6.65
C THR A 97 -23.93 -1.31 -8.13
N GLU A 98 -24.83 -0.58 -8.79
CA GLU A 98 -24.72 -0.23 -10.20
C GLU A 98 -23.43 0.57 -10.48
N TRP A 99 -23.16 1.59 -9.66
CA TRP A 99 -21.95 2.40 -9.82
C TRP A 99 -20.66 1.60 -9.57
N SER A 100 -20.66 0.71 -8.59
CA SER A 100 -19.51 -0.12 -8.23
C SER A 100 -19.20 -1.14 -9.34
N GLU A 101 -20.23 -1.76 -9.92
CA GLU A 101 -20.12 -2.69 -11.03
C GLU A 101 -19.62 -2.03 -12.33
N ALA A 102 -19.94 -0.75 -12.53
CA ALA A 102 -19.45 0.04 -13.66
C ALA A 102 -17.96 0.44 -13.56
N HIS A 103 -17.37 0.39 -12.36
CA HIS A 103 -15.97 0.75 -12.12
C HIS A 103 -15.18 -0.43 -11.51
N PRO A 104 -15.13 -1.59 -12.20
CA PRO A 104 -14.44 -2.75 -11.68
C PRO A 104 -12.93 -2.51 -11.66
N GLY A 105 -12.26 -2.97 -10.61
CA GLY A 105 -10.81 -2.90 -10.49
C GLY A 105 -10.26 -1.57 -9.97
N LEU A 106 -11.10 -0.54 -9.80
CA LEU A 106 -10.73 0.68 -9.10
C LEU A 106 -11.05 0.58 -7.61
N ILE A 107 -10.18 1.17 -6.78
CA ILE A 107 -10.40 1.34 -5.35
C ILE A 107 -11.35 2.51 -5.17
N GLN A 108 -12.56 2.19 -4.70
CA GLN A 108 -13.66 3.14 -4.57
C GLN A 108 -13.66 3.75 -3.17
N LEU A 109 -13.25 5.01 -3.08
CA LEU A 109 -13.03 5.75 -1.83
C LEU A 109 -13.97 6.95 -1.71
N LYS A 110 -14.41 7.26 -0.50
CA LYS A 110 -15.07 8.54 -0.21
C LYS A 110 -14.08 9.69 -0.32
N ALA A 111 -14.60 10.91 -0.50
CA ALA A 111 -13.79 12.12 -0.56
C ALA A 111 -12.85 12.26 0.66
N GLU A 112 -13.37 12.02 1.87
CA GLU A 112 -12.60 12.10 3.13
C GLU A 112 -11.48 11.06 3.25
N GLU A 113 -11.64 9.89 2.61
CA GLU A 113 -10.64 8.82 2.59
C GLU A 113 -9.56 9.10 1.53
N LEU A 114 -9.94 9.77 0.44
CA LEU A 114 -9.06 10.07 -0.69
C LEU A 114 -8.20 11.32 -0.43
N GLU A 115 -8.68 12.29 0.34
CA GLU A 115 -7.98 13.56 0.59
C GLU A 115 -6.58 13.36 1.23
N PRO A 116 -6.39 12.54 2.28
CA PRO A 116 -5.06 12.30 2.84
C PRO A 116 -4.10 11.65 1.84
N ILE A 117 -4.61 10.79 0.95
CA ILE A 117 -3.80 10.12 -0.08
C ILE A 117 -3.35 11.12 -1.14
N LYS A 118 -4.25 12.02 -1.57
CA LYS A 118 -3.92 13.15 -2.46
C LYS A 118 -2.81 14.00 -1.87
N TRP A 119 -2.88 14.34 -0.57
CA TRP A 119 -1.83 15.07 0.13
C TRP A 119 -0.50 14.33 0.17
N MET A 120 -0.51 13.03 0.49
CA MET A 120 0.72 12.22 0.47
C MET A 120 1.36 12.20 -0.93
N GLY A 121 0.56 12.06 -1.99
CA GLY A 121 1.05 12.13 -3.37
C GLY A 121 1.60 13.50 -3.77
N ALA A 122 0.96 14.59 -3.32
CA ALA A 122 1.39 15.97 -3.58
C ALA A 122 2.65 16.37 -2.80
N VAL A 123 2.94 15.72 -1.66
CA VAL A 123 4.16 15.89 -0.85
C VAL A 123 5.26 14.88 -1.23
N ALA A 124 4.93 13.85 -1.99
CA ALA A 124 5.86 12.91 -2.60
C ALA A 124 6.54 13.35 -3.94
N PRO A 125 6.59 14.62 -4.41
CA PRO A 125 7.44 14.98 -5.55
C PRO A 125 8.92 15.07 -5.18
N PHE A 126 9.31 14.78 -3.93
CA PHE A 126 10.71 14.76 -3.51
C PHE A 126 11.57 13.73 -4.27
N ASP A 127 10.95 12.73 -4.92
CA ASP A 127 11.66 11.74 -5.74
C ASP A 127 11.66 12.04 -7.26
N ARG A 128 10.97 13.12 -7.69
CA ARG A 128 11.15 13.66 -9.06
C ARG A 128 12.31 14.64 -9.16
N ILE A 129 12.68 15.31 -8.07
CA ILE A 129 13.83 16.23 -8.04
C ILE A 129 15.15 15.44 -8.03
N THR A 130 15.22 14.29 -7.35
CA THR A 130 16.41 13.41 -7.39
C THR A 130 16.70 12.86 -8.79
N ARG A 131 15.67 12.53 -9.58
CA ARG A 131 15.87 12.11 -10.99
C ARG A 131 16.29 13.25 -11.93
N LEU A 132 16.01 14.51 -11.59
CA LEU A 132 16.51 15.67 -12.32
C LEU A 132 18.00 15.92 -12.05
N PHE A 133 18.46 15.64 -10.83
CA PHE A 133 19.89 15.72 -10.50
C PHE A 133 20.72 14.58 -11.13
N ASP A 134 20.18 13.36 -11.23
CA ASP A 134 20.89 12.26 -11.92
C ASP A 134 21.03 12.49 -13.44
N GLY A 135 20.10 13.22 -14.06
CA GLY A 135 20.20 13.61 -15.48
C GLY A 135 21.14 14.79 -15.76
N ILE A 136 21.30 15.73 -14.81
CA ILE A 136 22.15 16.91 -14.98
C ILE A 136 23.63 16.57 -14.71
N VAL A 137 23.93 15.61 -13.83
CA VAL A 137 25.32 15.19 -13.54
C VAL A 137 25.96 14.47 -14.74
N TRP A 138 25.17 13.81 -15.60
CA TRP A 138 25.67 13.15 -16.81
C TRP A 138 26.01 14.13 -17.95
N LEU A 139 25.38 15.31 -18.01
CA LEU A 139 25.63 16.33 -19.04
C LEU A 139 26.83 17.25 -18.73
N LEU A 140 27.36 17.21 -17.50
CA LEU A 140 28.55 17.97 -17.08
C LEU A 140 29.82 17.10 -16.99
N SER A 141 29.73 15.83 -17.40
CA SER A 141 30.86 14.88 -17.41
C SER A 141 31.22 14.36 -18.81
N CYS A 142 30.72 15.01 -19.87
CA CYS A 142 31.13 14.78 -21.27
C CYS A 142 31.98 15.96 -21.76
#